data_AF-F2JMQ9-F1
#
_entry.id   AF-F2JMQ9-F1
#
_cell.length_a   1.000
_cell.length_b   1.000
_cell.length_c   1.000
_cell.angle_alpha   90.00
_cell.angle_beta   90.00
_cell.angle_gamma   90.00
#
_symmetry.space_group_name_H-M   'P 1'
#
loop_
_entity.id
_entity.type
_entity.pdbx_description
1 polymer ?
#
loop_
_entity_poly.entity_id
_entity_poly.type
_entity_poly.pdbx_seq_one_letter_code
_entity_poly.pdbx_strand_id
1 'polypeptide(L)'
;MSDVFSKLGDSLKSTLKVATEQTQKSVDQVACRTDLMNKRNELKRLFTSLGEAQYKCYVEQVECEERDALYAKIDALKLQITEIEQRLGEIVTTQKSSLDSYKREVKSTWNEPETQEKKADLEEDGIEILKVCPVCNTGNHEYAAYCIKCGNKFE
;
A
#
# COMPACT_ATOMS: atom_id res chain seq x y z
N MET A 1 37.35 1.21 10.02
CA MET A 1 36.48 2.05 10.88
C MET A 1 35.70 3.09 10.07
N SER A 2 36.30 3.72 9.04
CA SER A 2 35.61 4.64 8.12
C SER A 2 34.37 4.05 7.44
N ASP A 3 34.41 2.79 6.99
CA ASP A 3 33.27 2.15 6.32
C ASP A 3 32.00 2.03 7.17
N VAL A 4 32.15 1.83 8.49
CA VAL A 4 31.00 1.68 9.39
C VAL A 4 30.29 3.03 9.57
N PHE A 5 31.04 4.13 9.69
CA PHE A 5 30.48 5.47 9.77
C PHE A 5 29.84 5.91 8.45
N SER A 6 30.42 5.54 7.31
CA SER A 6 29.82 5.77 5.99
C SER A 6 28.49 5.02 5.82
N LYS A 7 28.48 3.70 6.12
CA LYS A 7 27.26 2.87 6.09
C LYS A 7 26.16 3.40 7.03
N LEU A 8 26.55 3.85 8.23
CA LEU A 8 25.61 4.46 9.20
C LEU A 8 25.02 5.77 8.66
N GLY A 9 25.86 6.63 8.07
CA GLY A 9 25.43 7.88 7.45
C GLY A 9 24.46 7.68 6.28
N ASP A 10 24.75 6.70 5.42
CA ASP A 10 23.88 6.34 4.28
C ASP A 10 22.56 5.69 4.75
N SER A 11 22.60 4.86 5.79
CA SER A 11 21.41 4.27 6.41
C SER A 11 20.53 5.33 7.10
N LEU A 12 21.12 6.32 7.78
CA LEU A 12 20.39 7.44 8.38
C LEU A 12 19.75 8.34 7.32
N LYS A 13 20.49 8.66 6.25
CA LYS A 13 20.01 9.48 5.14
C LYS A 13 18.86 8.82 4.39
N SER A 14 18.96 7.51 4.12
CA SER A 14 17.88 6.73 3.49
C SER A 14 16.65 6.61 4.39
N THR A 15 16.85 6.35 5.69
CA THR A 15 15.75 6.32 6.68
C THR A 15 15.01 7.66 6.71
N LEU A 16 15.73 8.78 6.79
CA LEU A 16 15.14 10.13 6.85
C LEU A 16 14.35 10.46 5.57
N LYS A 17 14.89 10.09 4.41
CA LYS A 17 14.23 10.27 3.12
C LYS A 17 12.93 9.46 3.05
N VAL A 18 12.97 8.18 3.43
CA VAL A 18 11.78 7.30 3.43
C VAL A 18 10.73 7.78 4.42
N ALA A 19 11.12 8.18 5.64
CA ALA A 19 10.18 8.71 6.62
C ALA A 19 9.49 10.00 6.13
N THR A 20 10.25 10.89 5.47
CA THR A 20 9.70 12.13 4.87
C THR A 20 8.75 11.82 3.73
N GLU A 21 9.14 10.94 2.79
CA GLU A 21 8.29 10.52 1.67
C GLU A 21 7.03 9.79 2.13
N GLN A 22 7.13 8.97 3.17
CA GLN A 22 6.00 8.24 3.74
C GLN A 22 5.05 9.18 4.48
N THR A 23 5.57 10.20 5.16
CA THR A 23 4.76 11.26 5.78
C THR A 23 4.00 12.05 4.72
N GLN A 24 4.68 12.51 3.66
CA GLN A 24 4.05 13.25 2.57
C GLN A 24 2.94 12.43 1.90
N LYS A 25 3.22 11.18 1.52
CA LYS A 25 2.23 10.31 0.88
C LYS A 25 1.05 9.96 1.81
N SER A 26 1.26 9.94 3.13
CA SER A 26 0.18 9.74 4.11
C SER A 26 -0.73 10.96 4.20
N VAL A 27 -0.17 12.17 4.18
CA VAL A 27 -0.93 13.43 4.10
C VAL A 27 -1.73 13.48 2.80
N ASP A 28 -1.11 13.15 1.66
CA ASP A 28 -1.78 13.10 0.36
C ASP A 28 -2.92 12.07 0.35
N GLN A 29 -2.73 10.91 0.99
CA GLN A 29 -3.77 9.89 1.12
C GLN A 29 -4.97 10.37 1.94
N VAL A 30 -4.72 11.11 3.04
CA VAL A 30 -5.80 11.69 3.87
C VAL A 30 -6.54 12.79 3.11
N ALA A 31 -5.80 13.65 2.38
CA ALA A 31 -6.39 14.68 1.54
C ALA A 31 -7.30 14.07 0.46
N CYS A 32 -6.80 13.07 -0.28
CA CYS A 32 -7.61 12.36 -1.29
C CYS A 32 -8.83 11.66 -0.68
N ARG A 33 -8.71 11.00 0.49
CA ARG A 33 -9.86 10.39 1.18
C ARG A 33 -10.92 11.41 1.59
N THR A 34 -10.48 12.58 2.06
CA THR A 34 -11.36 13.67 2.49
C THR A 34 -12.10 14.25 1.28
N ASP A 35 -11.38 14.51 0.19
CA ASP A 35 -11.98 15.01 -1.04
C ASP A 35 -13.00 14.01 -1.62
N LEU A 36 -12.66 12.72 -1.61
CA LEU A 36 -13.56 11.64 -2.03
C LEU A 36 -14.83 11.58 -1.16
N MET A 37 -14.70 11.73 0.16
CA MET A 37 -15.85 11.82 1.06
C MET A 37 -16.73 13.03 0.72
N ASN A 38 -16.14 14.19 0.49
CA ASN A 38 -16.86 15.40 0.11
C ASN A 38 -17.60 15.23 -1.22
N LYS A 39 -16.93 14.70 -2.25
CA LYS A 39 -17.48 14.44 -3.58
C LYS A 39 -18.62 13.42 -3.55
N ARG A 40 -18.51 12.36 -2.74
CA ARG A 40 -19.62 11.40 -2.51
C ARG A 40 -20.81 12.05 -1.81
N ASN A 41 -20.57 12.95 -0.85
CA ASN A 41 -21.65 13.70 -0.20
C ASN A 41 -22.33 14.69 -1.14
N GLU A 42 -21.55 15.35 -2.01
CA GLU A 42 -22.04 16.22 -3.08
C GLU A 42 -22.90 15.44 -4.07
N LEU A 43 -22.45 14.26 -4.49
CA LEU A 43 -23.21 13.35 -5.35
C LEU A 43 -24.57 12.96 -4.73
N LYS A 44 -24.59 12.62 -3.44
CA LYS A 44 -25.84 12.32 -2.72
C LYS A 44 -26.79 13.52 -2.72
N ARG A 45 -26.27 14.73 -2.48
CA ARG A 45 -27.08 15.97 -2.52
C ARG A 45 -27.67 16.20 -3.90
N LEU A 46 -26.91 16.01 -4.97
CA LEU A 46 -27.41 16.17 -6.34
C LEU A 46 -28.51 15.16 -6.67
N PHE A 47 -28.39 13.90 -6.22
CA PHE A 47 -29.47 12.93 -6.39
C PHE A 47 -30.73 13.32 -5.61
N THR A 48 -30.60 13.85 -4.40
CA THR A 48 -31.74 14.39 -3.64
C THR A 48 -32.39 15.56 -4.39
N SER A 49 -31.59 16.54 -4.84
CA SER A 49 -32.10 17.69 -5.60
C SER A 49 -32.75 17.28 -6.92
N LEU A 50 -32.22 16.28 -7.62
CA LEU A 50 -32.83 15.70 -8.81
C LEU A 50 -34.20 15.08 -8.48
N GLY A 51 -34.29 14.32 -7.39
CA GLY A 51 -35.56 13.74 -6.93
C GLY A 51 -36.60 14.80 -6.57
N GLU A 52 -36.19 15.86 -5.87
CA GLU A 52 -37.04 16.99 -5.51
C GLU A 52 -37.54 17.76 -6.75
N ALA A 53 -36.64 18.05 -7.69
CA ALA A 53 -36.98 18.72 -8.95
C ALA A 53 -37.97 17.87 -9.76
N GLN A 54 -37.71 16.57 -9.90
CA GLN A 54 -38.59 15.65 -10.62
C GLN A 54 -39.97 15.54 -9.95
N TYR A 55 -40.01 15.50 -8.61
CA TYR A 55 -41.27 15.46 -7.86
C TYR A 55 -42.08 16.74 -8.04
N LYS A 56 -41.44 17.92 -7.98
CA LYS A 56 -42.11 19.21 -8.23
C LYS A 56 -42.68 19.28 -9.64
N CYS A 57 -41.88 18.92 -10.64
CA CYS A 57 -42.33 18.87 -12.03
C CYS A 57 -43.50 17.91 -12.24
N TYR A 58 -43.51 16.77 -11.53
CA TYR A 58 -44.65 15.84 -11.56
C TYR A 58 -45.93 16.43 -10.94
N VAL A 59 -45.81 17.11 -9.79
CA VAL A 59 -46.95 17.75 -9.11
C VAL A 59 -47.50 18.91 -9.92
N GLU A 60 -46.63 19.74 -10.48
CA GLU A 60 -47.00 20.93 -11.25
C GLU A 60 -47.35 20.61 -12.72
N GLN A 61 -47.12 19.37 -13.17
CA GLN A 61 -47.29 18.93 -14.57
C GLN A 61 -46.48 19.78 -15.57
N VAL A 62 -45.29 20.21 -15.15
CA VAL A 62 -44.35 21.02 -15.95
C VAL A 62 -43.13 20.18 -16.31
N GLU A 63 -42.54 20.41 -17.48
CA GLU A 63 -41.28 19.74 -17.85
C GLU A 63 -40.12 20.16 -16.93
N CYS A 64 -39.26 19.19 -16.62
CA CYS A 64 -38.11 19.41 -15.76
C CYS A 64 -36.92 19.92 -16.59
N GLU A 65 -36.86 21.24 -16.80
CA GLU A 65 -35.80 21.90 -17.55
C GLU A 65 -34.40 21.70 -16.90
N GLU A 66 -34.34 21.56 -15.57
CA GLU A 66 -33.09 21.39 -14.83
C GLU A 66 -32.54 19.97 -14.84
N ARG A 67 -33.32 18.99 -15.32
CA ARG A 67 -33.00 17.57 -15.28
C ARG A 67 -31.68 17.25 -15.97
N ASP A 68 -31.51 17.74 -17.19
CA ASP A 68 -30.36 17.41 -18.02
C ASP A 68 -29.07 18.06 -17.47
N ALA A 69 -29.18 19.26 -16.90
CA ALA A 69 -28.08 19.93 -16.21
C ALA A 69 -27.65 19.19 -14.93
N LEU A 70 -28.61 18.64 -14.17
CA LEU A 70 -28.32 17.82 -12.99
C LEU A 70 -27.67 16.49 -13.37
N TYR A 71 -28.13 15.82 -14.44
CA TYR A 71 -27.48 14.61 -14.93
C TYR A 71 -26.03 14.86 -15.38
N ALA A 72 -25.78 15.93 -16.13
CA ALA A 72 -24.42 16.29 -16.53
C ALA A 72 -23.48 16.50 -15.33
N LYS A 73 -23.97 17.17 -14.27
CA LYS A 73 -23.20 17.35 -13.02
C LYS A 73 -22.95 16.03 -12.29
N ILE A 74 -23.96 15.15 -12.22
CA ILE A 74 -23.83 13.83 -11.61
C ILE A 74 -22.78 12.98 -12.32
N ASP A 75 -22.80 12.97 -13.66
CA ASP A 75 -21.86 12.17 -14.44
C ASP A 75 -20.43 12.72 -14.36
N ALA A 76 -20.26 14.05 -14.37
CA ALA A 76 -18.97 14.68 -14.12
C ALA A 76 -18.42 14.32 -12.72
N LEU A 77 -19.27 14.34 -11.69
CA LEU A 77 -18.87 13.97 -10.33
C LEU A 77 -18.51 12.50 -10.19
N LYS A 78 -19.22 11.60 -10.86
CA LYS A 78 -18.86 10.17 -10.89
C LYS A 78 -17.47 9.97 -11.51
N LEU A 79 -17.19 10.65 -12.61
CA LEU A 79 -15.88 10.57 -13.27
C LEU A 79 -14.76 11.03 -12.33
N GLN A 80 -14.94 12.18 -11.67
CA GLN A 80 -13.99 12.70 -10.68
C GLN A 80 -13.78 11.73 -9.51
N ILE A 81 -14.84 11.10 -9.00
CA ILE A 81 -14.72 10.09 -7.93
C ILE A 81 -13.87 8.91 -8.40
N THR A 82 -14.11 8.40 -9.61
CA THR A 82 -13.31 7.30 -10.18
C THR A 82 -11.84 7.67 -10.35
N GLU A 83 -11.54 8.88 -10.81
CA GLU A 83 -10.15 9.37 -10.94
C GLU A 83 -9.45 9.45 -9.57
N ILE A 84 -10.13 9.97 -8.54
CA ILE A 84 -9.56 10.06 -7.19
C ILE A 84 -9.36 8.67 -6.58
N GLU A 85 -10.29 7.74 -6.80
CA GLU A 85 -10.17 6.34 -6.39
C GLU A 85 -8.97 5.65 -7.03
N GLN A 86 -8.75 5.86 -8.32
CA GLN A 86 -7.60 5.32 -9.05
C GLN A 86 -6.28 5.88 -8.48
N ARG A 87 -6.18 7.20 -8.29
CA ARG A 87 -5.01 7.84 -7.69
C ARG A 87 -4.71 7.31 -6.28
N LEU A 88 -5.75 7.07 -5.46
CA LEU A 88 -5.58 6.45 -4.14
C LEU A 88 -5.03 5.02 -4.24
N GLY A 89 -5.50 4.23 -5.20
CA GLY A 89 -4.97 2.89 -5.47
C GLY A 89 -3.49 2.92 -5.82
N GLU A 90 -3.08 3.84 -6.69
CA GLU A 90 -1.68 4.02 -7.10
C GLU A 90 -0.78 4.43 -5.93
N ILE A 91 -1.22 5.38 -5.09
CA ILE A 91 -0.48 5.82 -3.90
C ILE A 91 -0.25 4.65 -2.94
N VAL A 92 -1.29 3.86 -2.66
CA VAL A 92 -1.20 2.70 -1.75
C VAL A 92 -0.26 1.63 -2.29
N THR A 93 -0.36 1.32 -3.59
CA THR A 93 0.47 0.29 -4.23
C THR A 93 1.94 0.72 -4.25
N THR A 94 2.19 1.99 -4.57
CA THR A 94 3.54 2.59 -4.57
C THR A 94 4.15 2.67 -3.17
N GLN A 95 3.36 2.98 -2.14
CA GLN A 95 3.83 2.96 -0.76
C GLN A 95 4.29 1.55 -0.37
N LYS A 96 3.49 0.52 -0.67
CA LYS A 96 3.83 -0.87 -0.36
C LYS A 96 5.14 -1.31 -1.04
N SER A 97 5.29 -1.04 -2.33
CA SER A 97 6.51 -1.39 -3.07
C SER A 97 7.75 -0.63 -2.59
N SER A 98 7.61 0.67 -2.28
CA SER A 98 8.71 1.49 -1.75
C SER A 98 9.20 1.00 -0.38
N LEU A 99 8.27 0.59 0.49
CA LEU A 99 8.59 0.10 1.83
C LEU A 99 9.25 -1.30 1.77
N ASP A 100 8.81 -2.16 0.85
CA ASP A 100 9.45 -3.45 0.61
C ASP A 100 10.84 -3.30 -0.02
N SER A 101 11.05 -2.31 -0.89
CA SER A 101 12.38 -1.98 -1.42
C SER A 101 13.32 -1.49 -0.34
N TYR A 102 12.86 -0.55 0.50
CA TYR A 102 13.64 -0.03 1.62
C TYR A 102 14.04 -1.12 2.62
N LYS A 103 13.11 -2.03 2.97
CA LYS A 103 13.43 -3.19 3.83
C LYS A 103 14.55 -4.05 3.24
N ARG A 104 14.55 -4.26 1.92
CA ARG A 104 15.61 -5.01 1.23
C ARG A 104 16.94 -4.25 1.23
N GLU A 105 16.93 -2.96 0.96
CA GLU A 105 18.13 -2.11 1.01
C GLU A 105 18.76 -2.14 2.40
N VAL A 106 17.98 -1.88 3.46
CA VAL A 106 18.47 -1.96 4.85
C VAL A 106 19.04 -3.35 5.14
N LYS A 107 18.37 -4.42 4.74
CA LYS A 107 18.90 -5.79 4.92
C LYS A 107 20.25 -5.96 4.21
N SER A 108 20.41 -5.45 3.00
CA SER A 108 21.67 -5.52 2.22
C SER A 108 22.78 -4.58 2.68
N THR A 109 22.46 -3.43 3.28
CA THR A 109 23.45 -2.48 3.80
C THR A 109 24.10 -2.98 5.08
N TRP A 110 23.32 -3.70 5.89
CA TRP A 110 23.75 -4.20 7.19
C TRP A 110 24.22 -5.66 7.15
N ASN A 111 23.76 -6.47 6.19
CA ASN A 111 24.36 -7.76 5.87
C ASN A 111 25.37 -7.57 4.72
N GLU A 112 26.67 -7.65 5.02
CA GLU A 112 27.67 -7.99 3.99
C GLU A 112 27.29 -9.31 3.31
N PRO A 113 27.70 -9.58 2.05
CA PRO A 113 27.26 -10.75 1.30
C PRO A 113 27.45 -11.96 2.19
N GLU A 114 26.34 -12.52 2.65
CA GLU A 114 26.35 -13.79 3.34
C GLU A 114 27.11 -14.71 2.39
N THR A 115 28.28 -15.11 2.88
CA THR A 115 29.12 -16.16 2.34
C THR A 115 28.20 -17.17 1.71
N GLN A 116 28.30 -17.33 0.39
CA GLN A 116 27.59 -18.31 -0.44
C GLN A 116 26.70 -19.20 0.42
N GLU A 117 25.38 -18.92 0.47
CA GLU A 117 24.43 -19.85 1.06
C GLU A 117 24.84 -21.23 0.57
N LYS A 118 25.46 -22.03 1.44
CA LYS A 118 25.74 -23.41 1.16
C LYS A 118 24.35 -23.97 0.98
N LYS A 119 23.95 -24.21 -0.27
CA LYS A 119 22.75 -24.98 -0.57
C LYS A 119 22.81 -26.20 0.33
N ALA A 120 21.72 -26.48 1.04
CA ALA A 120 21.56 -27.65 1.88
C ALA A 120 22.15 -28.86 1.15
N ASP A 121 22.97 -29.64 1.85
CA ASP A 121 23.61 -30.79 1.23
C ASP A 121 22.48 -31.71 0.71
N LEU A 122 22.43 -31.90 -0.61
CA LEU A 122 21.46 -32.81 -1.22
C LEU A 122 21.90 -34.23 -0.89
N GLU A 123 21.04 -35.01 -0.23
CA GLU A 123 21.23 -36.47 -0.17
C GLU A 123 21.11 -37.08 -1.59
N GLU A 124 21.67 -38.27 -1.80
CA GLU A 124 21.75 -38.98 -3.10
C GLU A 124 20.41 -39.12 -3.85
N ASP A 125 19.28 -38.97 -3.15
CA ASP A 125 17.92 -39.06 -3.70
C ASP A 125 17.28 -37.69 -4.06
N GLY A 126 18.02 -36.58 -3.92
CA GLY A 126 17.57 -35.24 -4.32
C GLY A 126 16.51 -34.60 -3.41
N ILE A 127 16.41 -35.04 -2.16
CA ILE A 127 15.48 -34.50 -1.16
C ILE A 127 16.20 -33.44 -0.31
N GLU A 128 15.67 -32.21 -0.30
CA GLU A 128 16.20 -31.12 0.54
C GLU A 128 15.79 -31.31 2.02
N ILE A 129 16.78 -31.41 2.91
CA ILE A 129 16.54 -31.51 4.35
C ILE A 129 16.28 -30.10 4.94
N LEU A 130 15.09 -29.92 5.51
CA LEU A 130 14.68 -28.67 6.16
C LEU A 130 14.40 -28.88 7.65
N LYS A 131 14.90 -27.97 8.50
CA LYS A 131 14.54 -27.89 9.92
C LYS A 131 13.21 -27.16 10.07
N VAL A 132 12.18 -27.88 10.55
CA VAL A 132 10.84 -27.30 10.74
C VAL A 132 10.74 -26.60 12.09
N CYS A 133 10.23 -25.37 12.10
CA CYS A 133 10.07 -24.61 13.33
C CYS A 133 8.90 -25.14 14.20
N PRO A 134 9.12 -25.45 15.49
CA PRO A 134 8.06 -25.99 16.36
C PRO A 134 6.99 -24.95 16.72
N VAL A 135 7.29 -23.66 16.58
CA VAL A 135 6.37 -22.57 16.95
C VAL A 135 5.46 -22.16 15.79
N CYS A 136 6.00 -22.13 14.57
CA CYS A 136 5.29 -21.56 13.41
C CYS A 136 5.30 -22.46 12.17
N ASN A 137 5.82 -23.68 12.27
CA ASN A 137 5.87 -24.72 11.24
C ASN A 137 6.49 -24.27 9.91
N THR A 138 7.36 -23.27 9.95
CA THR A 138 8.11 -22.84 8.76
C THR A 138 9.33 -23.73 8.57
N GLY A 139 9.58 -24.15 7.32
CA GLY A 139 10.82 -24.84 6.94
C GLY A 139 11.99 -23.87 6.89
N ASN A 140 13.10 -24.25 7.52
CA ASN A 140 14.33 -23.48 7.58
C ASN A 140 15.49 -24.37 7.11
N HIS A 141 16.61 -23.76 6.77
CA HIS A 141 17.84 -24.49 6.46
C HIS A 141 18.22 -25.44 7.62
N GLU A 142 18.79 -26.61 7.33
CA GLU A 142 19.18 -27.61 8.34
C GLU A 142 20.08 -27.04 9.46
N TYR A 143 21.04 -26.19 9.08
CA TYR A 143 21.96 -25.50 9.99
C TYR A 143 21.43 -24.17 10.56
N ALA A 144 20.16 -23.83 10.38
CA ALA A 144 19.61 -22.59 10.92
C ALA A 144 19.65 -22.60 12.46
N ALA A 145 20.22 -21.55 13.07
CA ALA A 145 20.19 -21.34 14.52
C ALA A 145 18.88 -20.67 15.00
N TYR A 146 18.17 -19.96 14.10
CA TYR A 146 16.94 -19.25 14.39
C TYR A 146 15.92 -19.42 13.25
N CYS A 147 14.64 -19.35 13.57
CA CYS A 147 13.57 -19.41 12.58
C CYS A 147 13.49 -18.13 11.74
N ILE A 148 13.47 -18.27 10.41
CA ILE A 148 13.38 -17.15 9.47
C ILE A 148 12.07 -16.36 9.58
N LYS A 149 10.98 -17.02 10.01
CA LYS A 149 9.66 -16.40 10.10
C LYS A 149 9.39 -15.76 11.46
N CYS A 150 9.75 -16.43 12.56
CA CYS A 150 9.34 -16.00 13.90
C CYS A 150 10.49 -15.70 14.85
N GLY A 151 11.75 -15.86 14.43
CA GLY A 151 12.92 -15.56 15.25
C GLY A 151 13.17 -16.54 16.41
N ASN A 152 12.38 -17.62 16.52
CA ASN A 152 12.56 -18.63 17.57
C ASN A 152 13.93 -19.31 17.42
N LYS A 153 14.71 -19.38 18.50
CA LYS A 153 15.99 -20.08 18.52
C LYS A 153 15.74 -21.58 18.45
N PHE A 154 16.45 -22.26 17.56
CA PHE A 154 16.44 -23.70 17.53
C PHE A 154 17.48 -24.21 18.53
N GLU A 155 17.02 -24.91 19.56
CA GLU A 155 17.88 -25.76 20.38
C GLU A 155 18.28 -27.03 19.63
#